data_AF-A0A4R8EUR0-F1
#
_entry.id   AF-A0A4R8EUR0-F1
#
_cell.length_a   1.000
_cell.length_b   1.000
_cell.length_c   1.000
_cell.angle_alpha   90.00
_cell.angle_beta   90.00
_cell.angle_gamma   90.00
#
_symmetry.space_group_name_H-M   'P 1'
#
loop_
_entity.id
_entity.type
_entity.pdbx_description
1 polymer ?
#
loop_
_entity_poly.entity_id
_entity_poly.type
_entity_poly.pdbx_seq_one_letter_code
_entity_poly.pdbx_strand_id
1 'polypeptide(L)'
;MLNKGLRDEESIRIENTLKTLHALVFVPKFWNAEDTSLIDEQLKSFGLSLERTIEIPEEELIILLQRCHLDWNQQEQFADILVSLSQEKQFDFLRKSLAIYQYIQQESKVFSFGINSKITSLKDK
;
A
#
# COMPACT_ATOMS: atom_id res chain seq x y z
N MET A 1 -25.20 19.06 2.37
CA MET A 1 -23.80 19.23 1.91
C MET A 1 -22.81 19.20 3.09
N LEU A 2 -22.91 18.21 4.01
CA LEU A 2 -21.99 18.09 5.16
C LEU A 2 -20.80 17.13 4.92
N ASN A 3 -20.89 16.22 3.93
CA ASN A 3 -19.89 15.14 3.76
C ASN A 3 -18.69 15.47 2.87
N LYS A 4 -18.70 16.59 2.12
CA LYS A 4 -17.60 16.87 1.19
C LYS A 4 -16.31 17.25 1.92
N GLY A 5 -16.39 18.16 2.91
CA GLY A 5 -15.23 18.58 3.69
C GLY A 5 -14.58 17.44 4.49
N LEU A 6 -15.39 16.62 5.17
CA LEU A 6 -14.87 15.48 5.95
C LEU A 6 -14.15 14.44 5.09
N ARG A 7 -14.67 14.16 3.88
CA ARG A 7 -14.02 13.23 2.94
C ARG A 7 -12.71 13.80 2.40
N ASP A 8 -12.66 15.10 2.15
CA ASP A 8 -11.44 15.77 1.68
C ASP A 8 -10.36 15.74 2.77
N GLU A 9 -10.71 15.97 4.03
CA GLU A 9 -9.79 15.86 5.18
C GLU A 9 -9.25 14.42 5.37
N GLU A 10 -10.10 13.41 5.23
CA GLU A 10 -9.68 12.02 5.32
C GLU A 10 -8.71 11.63 4.19
N SER A 11 -9.01 12.03 2.94
CA SER A 11 -8.13 11.78 1.81
C SER A 11 -6.77 12.47 1.99
N ILE A 12 -6.74 13.70 2.51
CA ILE A 12 -5.50 14.42 2.84
C ILE A 12 -4.71 13.67 3.93
N ARG A 13 -5.38 13.16 4.96
CA ARG A 13 -4.72 12.37 6.02
C ARG A 13 -4.06 11.12 5.44
N ILE A 14 -4.78 10.36 4.61
CA ILE A 14 -4.29 9.15 3.95
C ILE A 14 -3.06 9.48 3.09
N GLU A 15 -3.17 10.52 2.26
CA GLU A 15 -2.08 10.96 1.37
C GLU A 15 -0.83 11.34 2.15
N ASN A 16 -0.97 12.03 3.29
CA ASN A 16 0.15 12.38 4.15
C ASN A 16 0.82 11.15 4.75
N THR A 17 0.04 10.18 5.24
CA THR A 17 0.59 8.91 5.74
C THR A 17 1.35 8.16 4.63
N LEU A 18 0.77 8.06 3.43
CA LEU A 18 1.42 7.38 2.31
C LEU A 18 2.73 8.07 1.90
N LYS A 19 2.77 9.41 1.87
CA LYS A 19 4.01 10.17 1.64
C LYS A 19 5.08 9.88 2.67
N THR A 20 4.71 9.81 3.95
CA THR A 20 5.65 9.47 5.03
C THR A 20 6.15 8.04 4.88
N LEU A 21 5.27 7.06 4.65
CA LEU A 21 5.66 5.67 4.39
C LEU A 21 6.59 5.57 3.18
N HIS A 22 6.24 6.20 2.07
CA HIS A 22 7.06 6.21 0.87
C HIS A 22 8.45 6.80 1.13
N ALA A 23 8.55 7.89 1.90
CA ALA A 23 9.84 8.47 2.29
C ALA A 23 10.67 7.52 3.16
N LEU A 24 10.04 6.80 4.09
CA LEU A 24 10.71 5.80 4.94
C LEU A 24 11.25 4.63 4.10
N VAL A 25 10.50 4.17 3.09
CA VAL A 25 10.84 2.99 2.29
C VAL A 25 11.60 3.30 1.00
N PHE A 26 11.89 4.57 0.73
CA PHE A 26 12.47 5.02 -0.54
C PHE A 26 13.87 4.44 -0.80
N VAL A 27 14.69 4.30 0.24
CA VAL A 27 16.03 3.73 0.15
C VAL A 27 15.96 2.26 0.55
N PRO A 28 16.25 1.32 -0.36
CA PRO A 28 16.32 -0.11 -0.04
C PRO A 28 17.42 -0.37 0.98
N LYS A 29 17.07 -1.05 2.07
CA LYS A 29 17.99 -1.41 3.14
C LYS A 29 17.42 -2.56 3.97
N PHE A 30 18.28 -3.20 4.76
CA PHE A 30 17.83 -4.05 5.84
C PHE A 30 17.27 -3.17 6.97
N TRP A 31 16.02 -3.42 7.35
CA TRP A 31 15.25 -2.66 8.33
C TRP A 31 15.62 -3.11 9.74
N ASN A 32 16.18 -2.20 10.52
CA ASN A 32 16.42 -2.44 11.94
C ASN A 32 15.14 -2.20 12.77
N ALA A 33 15.20 -2.47 14.08
CA ALA A 33 14.05 -2.35 14.96
C ALA A 33 13.45 -0.93 15.03
N GLU A 34 14.30 0.10 14.95
CA GLU A 34 13.85 1.51 14.95
C GLU A 34 13.10 1.82 13.64
N ASP A 35 13.65 1.41 12.51
CA ASP A 35 13.02 1.60 11.21
C ASP A 35 11.66 0.89 11.13
N THR A 36 11.59 -0.38 11.57
CA THR A 36 10.33 -1.14 11.58
C THR A 36 9.30 -0.51 12.50
N SER A 37 9.73 0.07 13.63
CA SER A 37 8.83 0.77 14.54
C SER A 37 8.25 2.05 13.91
N LEU A 38 9.03 2.78 13.11
CA LEU A 38 8.54 3.96 12.40
C LEU A 38 7.53 3.58 11.31
N ILE A 39 7.79 2.49 10.58
CA ILE A 39 6.87 1.96 9.57
C ILE A 39 5.56 1.51 10.25
N ASP A 40 5.65 0.75 11.34
CA ASP A 40 4.49 0.30 12.11
C ASP A 40 3.64 1.46 12.61
N GLU A 41 4.27 2.54 13.09
CA GLU A 41 3.54 3.72 13.55
C GLU A 41 2.67 4.33 12.43
N GLN A 42 3.18 4.37 11.20
CA GLN A 42 2.39 4.84 10.06
C GLN A 42 1.30 3.84 9.64
N LEU A 43 1.60 2.54 9.65
CA LEU A 43 0.65 1.48 9.28
C LEU A 43 -0.57 1.41 10.21
N LYS A 44 -0.43 1.82 11.48
CA LYS A 44 -1.57 1.90 12.43
C LYS A 44 -2.73 2.74 11.90
N SER A 45 -2.45 3.76 11.09
CA SER A 45 -3.47 4.62 10.50
C SER A 45 -4.42 3.89 9.53
N PHE A 46 -4.02 2.69 9.08
CA PHE A 46 -4.78 1.75 8.26
C PHE A 46 -5.18 0.48 9.04
N GLY A 47 -4.99 0.44 10.36
CA GLY A 47 -5.23 -0.74 11.18
C GLY A 47 -4.23 -1.89 10.95
N LEU A 48 -3.01 -1.56 10.50
CA LEU A 48 -1.95 -2.51 10.18
C LEU A 48 -0.72 -2.34 11.06
N SER A 49 0.12 -3.38 11.03
CA SER A 49 1.54 -3.42 11.39
C SER A 49 2.25 -4.26 10.33
N LEU A 50 3.57 -4.28 10.28
CA LEU A 50 4.35 -5.16 9.40
C LEU A 50 3.99 -6.63 9.65
N GLU A 51 3.94 -7.05 10.92
CA GLU A 51 3.50 -8.40 11.32
C GLU A 51 2.10 -8.72 10.77
N ARG A 52 1.11 -7.86 11.04
CA ARG A 52 -0.25 -8.06 10.52
C ARG A 52 -0.30 -8.05 9.00
N THR A 53 0.52 -7.22 8.34
CA THR A 53 0.61 -7.15 6.87
C THR A 53 1.23 -8.41 6.29
N ILE A 54 2.11 -9.10 7.02
CA ILE A 54 2.63 -10.42 6.63
C ILE A 54 1.51 -11.47 6.70
N GLU A 55 0.77 -11.48 7.80
CA GLU A 55 -0.22 -12.53 8.10
C GLU A 55 -1.55 -12.39 7.35
N ILE A 56 -2.00 -11.16 7.10
CA ILE A 56 -3.30 -10.91 6.48
C ILE A 56 -3.32 -11.48 5.04
N PRO A 57 -4.38 -12.22 4.65
CA PRO A 57 -4.55 -12.67 3.27
C PRO A 57 -4.66 -11.51 2.29
N GLU A 58 -4.28 -11.73 1.02
CA GLU A 58 -4.32 -10.70 -0.03
C GLU A 58 -5.72 -10.09 -0.20
N GLU A 59 -6.77 -10.92 -0.19
CA GLU A 59 -8.17 -10.48 -0.33
C GLU A 59 -8.62 -9.64 0.88
N GLU A 60 -8.26 -10.04 2.10
CA GLU A 60 -8.59 -9.31 3.31
C GLU A 60 -7.86 -7.97 3.39
N LEU A 61 -6.61 -7.90 2.90
CA LEU A 61 -5.89 -6.65 2.78
C LEU A 61 -6.61 -5.69 1.84
N ILE A 62 -7.05 -6.14 0.67
CA ILE A 62 -7.82 -5.32 -0.27
C ILE A 62 -9.09 -4.79 0.39
N ILE A 63 -9.85 -5.65 1.07
CA ILE A 63 -11.06 -5.24 1.81
C ILE A 63 -10.74 -4.19 2.89
N LEU A 64 -9.61 -4.35 3.59
CA LEU A 64 -9.17 -3.37 4.58
C LEU A 64 -8.87 -2.02 3.95
N LEU A 65 -8.14 -1.97 2.83
CA LEU A 65 -7.83 -0.71 2.14
C LEU A 65 -9.11 0.01 1.66
N GLN A 66 -10.12 -0.74 1.19
CA GLN A 66 -11.42 -0.17 0.85
C GLN A 66 -12.15 0.41 2.06
N ARG A 67 -12.12 -0.29 3.20
CA ARG A 67 -12.72 0.18 4.46
C ARG A 67 -12.01 1.40 5.03
N CYS A 68 -10.71 1.53 4.76
CA CYS A 68 -9.93 2.72 5.05
C CYS A 68 -10.14 3.85 4.02
N HIS A 69 -11.04 3.66 3.05
CA HIS A 69 -11.43 4.67 2.06
C HIS A 69 -10.30 5.15 1.15
N LEU A 70 -9.25 4.34 0.95
CA LEU A 70 -8.21 4.64 -0.03
C LEU A 70 -8.81 4.60 -1.44
N ASP A 71 -8.60 5.66 -2.20
CA ASP A 71 -8.90 5.65 -3.63
C ASP A 71 -7.88 4.81 -4.43
N TRP A 72 -8.10 4.65 -5.73
CA TRP A 72 -7.25 3.81 -6.59
C TRP A 72 -5.78 4.25 -6.62
N ASN A 73 -5.53 5.56 -6.62
CA ASN A 73 -4.17 6.09 -6.63
C ASN A 73 -3.49 5.85 -5.28
N GLN A 74 -4.23 5.98 -4.18
CA GLN A 74 -3.73 5.71 -2.84
C GLN A 74 -3.47 4.22 -2.63
N GLN A 75 -4.32 3.33 -3.16
CA GLN A 75 -4.07 1.88 -3.15
C GLN A 75 -2.84 1.51 -3.99
N GLU A 76 -2.65 2.14 -5.15
CA GLU A 76 -1.45 1.95 -5.98
C GLU A 76 -0.18 2.37 -5.22
N GLN A 77 -0.18 3.54 -4.58
CA GLN A 77 0.93 4.01 -3.74
C GLN A 77 1.22 3.04 -2.59
N PHE A 78 0.18 2.52 -1.92
CA PHE A 78 0.36 1.52 -0.87
C PHE A 78 1.01 0.24 -1.40
N ALA A 79 0.59 -0.25 -2.56
CA ALA A 79 1.20 -1.39 -3.22
C ALA A 79 2.67 -1.15 -3.60
N ASP A 80 3.01 0.07 -4.06
CA ASP A 80 4.39 0.48 -4.35
C ASP A 80 5.27 0.44 -3.09
N ILE A 81 4.74 0.90 -1.94
CA ILE A 81 5.43 0.83 -0.63
C ILE A 81 5.74 -0.64 -0.27
N LEU A 82 4.77 -1.54 -0.45
CA LEU A 82 4.96 -2.97 -0.21
C LEU A 82 6.03 -3.59 -1.12
N VAL A 83 6.10 -3.19 -2.39
CA VAL A 83 7.18 -3.61 -3.30
C VAL A 83 8.53 -3.12 -2.79
N SER A 84 8.63 -1.86 -2.38
CA SER A 84 9.87 -1.27 -1.84
C SER A 84 10.36 -1.98 -0.58
N LEU A 85 9.45 -2.34 0.34
CA LEU A 85 9.76 -3.13 1.53
C LEU A 85 10.29 -4.53 1.20
N SER A 86 9.99 -5.06 0.02
CA SER A 86 10.37 -6.41 -0.41
C SER A 86 11.73 -6.47 -1.13
N GLN A 87 12.37 -5.34 -1.43
CA GLN A 87 13.58 -5.31 -2.28
C GLN A 87 14.78 -6.06 -1.69
N GLU A 88 15.02 -5.94 -0.38
CA GLU A 88 16.12 -6.61 0.33
C GLU A 88 15.73 -7.99 0.88
N LYS A 89 14.57 -8.52 0.50
CA LYS A 89 14.06 -9.86 0.88
C LYS A 89 13.91 -10.11 2.39
N GLN A 90 13.94 -9.08 3.22
CA GLN A 90 13.59 -9.18 4.65
C GLN A 90 12.08 -9.40 4.83
N PHE A 91 11.27 -8.78 3.96
CA PHE A 91 9.83 -8.98 3.89
C PHE A 91 9.45 -9.49 2.50
N ASP A 92 8.38 -10.28 2.42
CA ASP A 92 7.79 -10.72 1.15
C ASP A 92 6.35 -10.25 1.05
N PHE A 93 6.18 -9.10 0.38
CA PHE A 93 4.87 -8.52 0.10
C PHE A 93 4.54 -8.50 -1.39
N LEU A 94 5.36 -9.15 -2.24
CA LEU A 94 5.20 -9.05 -3.70
C LEU A 94 3.84 -9.61 -4.16
N ARG A 95 3.38 -10.71 -3.56
CA ARG A 95 2.04 -11.27 -3.85
C ARG A 95 0.91 -10.31 -3.46
N LYS A 96 1.05 -9.62 -2.33
CA LYS A 96 0.08 -8.63 -1.86
C LYS A 96 0.04 -7.40 -2.77
N SER A 97 1.21 -6.87 -3.14
CA SER A 97 1.30 -5.79 -4.14
C SER A 97 0.66 -6.18 -5.46
N LEU A 98 0.95 -7.39 -5.96
CA LEU A 98 0.37 -7.91 -7.20
C LEU A 98 -1.15 -7.99 -7.12
N ALA A 99 -1.70 -8.51 -6.02
CA ALA A 99 -3.14 -8.61 -5.81
C ALA A 99 -3.81 -7.22 -5.81
N ILE A 100 -3.20 -6.22 -5.15
CA ILE A 100 -3.72 -4.84 -5.15
C ILE A 100 -3.70 -4.24 -6.56
N TYR A 101 -2.60 -4.37 -7.32
CA TYR A 101 -2.55 -3.86 -8.69
C TYR A 101 -3.59 -4.53 -9.60
N GLN A 102 -3.76 -5.85 -9.49
CA GLN A 102 -4.77 -6.61 -10.25
C GLN A 102 -6.18 -6.13 -9.90
N TYR A 103 -6.44 -5.94 -8.61
CA TYR A 103 -7.70 -5.43 -8.10
C TYR A 103 -8.01 -4.03 -8.66
N ILE A 104 -7.05 -3.10 -8.64
CA ILE A 104 -7.21 -1.76 -9.24
C ILE A 104 -7.51 -1.86 -10.73
N GLN A 105 -6.76 -2.68 -11.48
CA GLN A 105 -6.96 -2.86 -12.92
C GLN A 105 -8.35 -3.40 -13.25
N GLN A 106 -8.86 -4.33 -12.43
CA GLN A 106 -10.17 -4.94 -12.62
C GLN A 106 -11.32 -4.00 -12.25
N GLU A 107 -11.25 -3.37 -11.08
CA GLU A 107 -12.39 -2.65 -10.50
C GLU A 107 -12.45 -1.16 -10.84
N SER A 108 -11.34 -0.54 -11.24
CA SER A 108 -11.34 0.88 -11.64
C SER A 108 -12.12 1.15 -12.94
N LYS A 109 -12.43 0.10 -13.72
CA LYS A 109 -13.08 0.15 -15.04
C LYS A 109 -12.33 1.00 -16.08
N VAL A 110 -11.06 1.32 -15.80
CA VAL A 110 -10.17 2.05 -16.70
C VAL A 110 -8.91 1.22 -16.88
N PHE A 111 -8.58 0.92 -18.14
CA PHE A 111 -7.33 0.24 -18.43
C PHE A 111 -6.14 1.18 -18.18
N SER A 112 -5.26 0.83 -17.23
CA SER A 112 -4.04 1.58 -16.95
C SER A 112 -2.80 0.83 -17.46
N PHE A 113 -2.09 1.44 -18.41
CA PHE A 113 -0.80 0.91 -18.86
C PHE A 113 0.24 0.87 -17.74
N GLY A 114 0.20 1.85 -16.83
CA GLY A 114 1.10 1.92 -15.67
C GLY A 114 0.89 0.73 -14.73
N ILE A 115 -0.35 0.48 -14.34
CA ILE A 115 -0.72 -0.67 -13.49
C ILE A 115 -0.38 -1.99 -14.19
N ASN A 116 -0.71 -2.12 -15.48
CA ASN A 116 -0.39 -3.34 -16.22
C ASN A 116 1.12 -3.62 -16.29
N SER A 117 1.94 -2.57 -16.40
CA SER A 117 3.41 -2.69 -16.39
C SER A 117 3.92 -3.17 -15.03
N LYS A 118 3.35 -2.64 -13.93
CA LYS A 118 3.65 -3.09 -12.56
C LYS A 118 3.25 -4.55 -12.33
N ILE A 119 2.06 -4.96 -12.80
CA ILE A 119 1.59 -6.37 -12.75
C ILE A 119 2.57 -7.29 -13.47
N THR A 120 2.98 -6.92 -14.69
CA THR A 120 3.89 -7.74 -15.51
C THR A 120 5.25 -7.87 -14.82
N SER A 121 5.82 -6.75 -14.36
CA SER A 121 7.11 -6.72 -13.65
C SER A 121 7.14 -7.62 -12.41
N LEU A 122 6.03 -7.73 -11.68
CA LEU A 122 5.95 -8.61 -10.51
C LEU A 122 5.73 -10.09 -10.87
N LYS A 123 5.11 -10.42 -12.00
CA LYS A 123 4.94 -11.81 -12.45
C LYS A 123 6.24 -12.43 -12.97
N ASP A 124 7.17 -11.59 -13.41
CA ASP A 124 8.46 -12.01 -13.96
C ASP A 124 9.55 -12.20 -12.87
N LYS A 125 9.24 -11.96 -11.59
CA LYS A 125 10.13 -12.12 -10.43
C LYS A 125 9.87 -13.45 -9.71
#